data_AF-A0A520H6T3-F1
#
_entry.id   AF-A0A520H6T3-F1
#
_cell.length_a   1.000
_cell.length_b   1.000
_cell.length_c   1.000
_cell.angle_alpha   90.00
_cell.angle_beta   90.00
_cell.angle_gamma   90.00
#
_symmetry.space_group_name_H-M   'P 1'
#
loop_
_entity.id
_entity.type
_entity.pdbx_description
1 polymer ?
#
loop_
_entity_poly.entity_id
_entity_poly.type
_entity_poly.pdbx_seq_one_letter_code
_entity_poly.pdbx_strand_id
1 'polypeptide(L)'
;MKRIAKLGFLIATTLVLSTGCKKTFDINPQDQLDESQAYQSVYDADAAIVGIYGKFMGLAETYIVLNELRGDLLNYTNNADENLRQISTHSVTAGNKYVNPRPFYELIVNCNDALANFQMMLQKNRMN
;
A
#
# COMPACT_ATOMS: atom_id res chain seq x y z
N MET A 1 31.30 45.82 -38.22
CA MET A 1 31.03 44.35 -38.29
C MET A 1 31.43 43.60 -37.01
N LYS A 2 32.67 43.69 -36.51
CA LYS A 2 33.12 42.94 -35.30
C LYS A 2 32.34 43.23 -33.99
N ARG A 3 31.79 44.43 -33.81
CA ARG A 3 31.00 44.79 -32.60
C ARG A 3 29.57 44.22 -32.62
N ILE A 4 28.95 44.12 -33.80
CA ILE A 4 27.61 43.55 -33.99
C ILE A 4 27.66 42.02 -33.81
N ALA A 5 28.72 41.38 -34.31
CA ALA A 5 28.97 39.96 -34.06
C ALA A 5 29.19 39.63 -32.57
N LYS A 6 29.90 40.48 -31.83
CA LYS A 6 30.08 40.33 -30.37
C LYS A 6 28.80 40.55 -29.58
N LEU A 7 27.95 41.49 -30.00
CA LEU A 7 26.65 41.75 -29.36
C LEU A 7 25.65 40.61 -29.62
N GLY A 8 25.63 40.08 -30.85
CA GLY A 8 24.84 38.90 -31.20
C GLY A 8 25.26 37.66 -30.43
N PHE A 9 26.57 37.46 -30.22
CA PHE A 9 27.10 36.37 -29.39
C PHE A 9 26.70 36.52 -27.91
N LEU A 10 26.71 37.74 -27.37
CA LEU A 10 26.29 38.01 -25.99
C LEU A 10 24.80 37.70 -25.78
N ILE A 11 23.94 38.13 -26.70
CA ILE A 11 22.49 37.88 -26.63
C ILE A 11 22.17 36.39 -26.78
N ALA A 12 22.88 35.67 -27.65
CA ALA A 12 22.75 34.24 -27.81
C ALA A 12 23.15 33.46 -26.54
N THR A 13 24.19 33.92 -25.82
CA THR A 13 24.66 33.28 -24.60
C THR A 13 23.66 33.46 -23.43
N THR A 14 23.01 34.63 -23.34
CA THR A 14 21.98 34.89 -22.32
C THR A 14 20.70 34.08 -22.57
N LEU A 15 20.37 33.77 -23.83
CA LEU A 15 19.17 33.01 -24.18
C LEU A 15 19.29 31.53 -23.78
N VAL A 16 20.48 30.94 -23.89
CA VAL A 16 20.77 29.55 -23.48
C VAL A 16 20.68 29.37 -21.95
N LEU A 17 20.93 30.40 -21.17
CA LEU A 17 20.83 30.35 -19.69
C LEU A 17 19.39 30.40 -19.17
N SER A 18 18.40 30.61 -20.04
CA SER A 18 16.98 30.74 -19.64
C SER A 18 16.19 29.43 -19.64
N THR A 19 16.78 28.32 -20.10
CA THR A 19 16.18 26.98 -19.98
C THR A 19 16.46 26.40 -18.59
N GLY A 20 15.67 26.78 -17.60
CA GLY A 20 15.79 26.25 -16.23
C GLY A 20 15.58 24.73 -16.16
N CYS A 21 16.41 24.04 -15.36
CA CYS A 21 16.28 22.62 -15.05
C CYS A 21 15.03 22.36 -14.20
N LYS A 22 13.88 22.11 -14.86
CA LYS A 22 12.62 21.77 -14.15
C LYS A 22 12.67 20.43 -13.42
N LYS A 23 13.43 19.46 -13.95
CA LYS A 23 13.43 18.07 -13.47
C LYS A 23 14.35 17.76 -12.28
N THR A 24 15.08 18.75 -11.74
CA THR A 24 16.01 18.51 -10.61
C THR A 24 15.27 18.16 -9.31
N PHE A 25 14.02 18.59 -9.17
CA PHE A 25 13.21 18.35 -7.96
C PHE A 25 12.09 17.32 -8.16
N ASP A 26 11.84 16.87 -9.40
CA ASP A 26 10.88 15.81 -9.71
C ASP A 26 11.55 14.44 -9.54
N ILE A 27 11.78 14.04 -8.28
CA ILE A 27 12.41 12.76 -7.93
C ILE A 27 11.30 11.73 -7.69
N ASN A 28 11.21 10.75 -8.59
CA ASN A 28 10.30 9.61 -8.42
C ASN A 28 10.92 8.57 -7.47
N PRO A 29 10.10 7.93 -6.62
CA PRO A 29 10.56 6.81 -5.79
C PRO A 29 11.07 5.67 -6.68
N GLN A 30 12.16 5.02 -6.26
CA GLN A 30 12.76 3.91 -7.01
C GLN A 30 12.12 2.57 -6.64
N ASP A 31 11.80 2.39 -5.35
CA ASP A 31 11.33 1.10 -4.78
C ASP A 31 9.84 1.09 -4.44
N GLN A 32 9.12 2.17 -4.75
CA GLN A 32 7.69 2.29 -4.47
C GLN A 32 6.96 2.68 -5.75
N LEU A 33 5.78 2.09 -5.94
CA LEU A 33 4.91 2.43 -7.05
C LEU A 33 4.22 3.76 -6.73
N ASP A 34 4.33 4.71 -7.65
CA ASP A 34 3.57 5.95 -7.58
C ASP A 34 2.09 5.69 -7.90
N GLU A 35 1.18 6.35 -7.19
CA GLU A 35 -0.27 6.16 -7.35
C GLU A 35 -0.73 6.43 -8.79
N SER A 36 -0.10 7.38 -9.49
CA SER A 36 -0.45 7.69 -10.89
C SER A 36 -0.14 6.55 -11.87
N GLN A 37 0.79 5.67 -11.48
CA GLN A 37 1.25 4.53 -12.25
C GLN A 37 0.59 3.21 -11.81
N ALA A 38 -0.26 3.23 -10.78
CA ALA A 38 -1.03 2.06 -10.37
C ALA A 38 -2.17 1.76 -11.37
N TYR A 39 -2.58 0.48 -11.41
CA TYR A 39 -3.79 0.01 -12.13
C TYR A 39 -3.83 0.41 -13.62
N GLN A 40 -2.74 0.18 -14.36
CA GLN A 40 -2.66 0.51 -15.78
C GLN A 40 -2.97 -0.69 -16.69
N SER A 41 -2.73 -1.90 -16.20
CA SER A 41 -2.92 -3.15 -16.94
C SER A 41 -3.58 -4.25 -16.09
N VAL A 42 -4.07 -5.30 -16.76
CA VAL A 42 -4.61 -6.50 -16.09
C VAL A 42 -3.58 -7.14 -15.15
N TYR A 43 -2.28 -7.07 -15.50
CA TYR A 43 -1.20 -7.58 -14.64
C TYR A 43 -1.08 -6.83 -13.32
N ASP A 44 -1.34 -5.51 -13.32
CA ASP A 44 -1.35 -4.71 -12.09
C ASP A 44 -2.55 -5.09 -11.21
N ALA A 45 -3.69 -5.41 -11.83
CA ALA A 45 -4.86 -5.89 -11.12
C ALA A 45 -4.61 -7.27 -10.49
N ASP A 46 -3.99 -8.19 -11.22
CA ASP A 46 -3.59 -9.50 -10.69
C ASP A 46 -2.60 -9.35 -9.53
N ALA A 47 -1.60 -8.46 -9.67
CA ALA A 47 -0.64 -8.17 -8.61
C ALA A 47 -1.32 -7.61 -7.36
N ALA A 48 -2.29 -6.71 -7.51
CA ALA A 48 -3.07 -6.17 -6.40
C ALA A 48 -3.86 -7.27 -5.67
N ILE A 49 -4.50 -8.19 -6.41
CA ILE A 49 -5.22 -9.33 -5.84
C ILE A 49 -4.28 -10.24 -5.05
N VAL A 50 -3.11 -10.59 -5.62
CA VAL A 50 -2.10 -11.40 -4.93
C VAL A 50 -1.62 -10.72 -3.65
N GLY A 51 -1.40 -9.39 -3.68
CA GLY A 51 -1.05 -8.61 -2.50
C GLY A 51 -2.11 -8.65 -1.40
N ILE A 52 -3.39 -8.53 -1.76
CA ILE A 52 -4.53 -8.65 -0.84
C ILE A 52 -4.59 -10.04 -0.22
N TYR A 53 -4.43 -11.11 -1.00
CA TYR A 53 -4.37 -12.47 -0.47
C TYR A 53 -3.16 -12.67 0.46
N GLY A 54 -2.02 -12.05 0.14
CA GLY A 54 -0.86 -12.02 1.03
C GLY A 54 -1.18 -11.44 2.41
N LYS A 55 -1.92 -10.33 2.45
CA LYS A 55 -2.41 -9.73 3.71
C LYS A 55 -3.43 -10.62 4.42
N PHE A 56 -4.35 -11.24 3.68
CA PHE A 56 -5.36 -12.14 4.23
C PHE A 56 -4.75 -13.34 4.96
N MET A 57 -3.69 -13.94 4.40
CA MET A 57 -2.98 -15.04 5.07
C MET A 57 -2.43 -14.64 6.46
N GLY A 58 -2.02 -13.38 6.63
CA GLY A 58 -1.57 -12.86 7.92
C GLY A 58 -2.64 -12.84 9.02
N LEU A 59 -3.92 -12.93 8.66
CA LEU A 59 -5.03 -12.97 9.62
C LEU A 59 -5.32 -14.38 10.14
N ALA A 60 -4.74 -15.42 9.55
CA ALA A 60 -5.06 -16.81 9.86
C ALA A 60 -4.83 -17.15 11.34
N GLU A 61 -3.70 -16.73 11.93
CA GLU A 61 -3.41 -16.97 13.35
C GLU A 61 -4.51 -16.36 14.23
N THR A 62 -4.80 -15.08 14.03
CA THR A 62 -5.80 -14.37 14.84
C THR A 62 -7.19 -14.98 14.65
N TYR A 63 -7.56 -15.32 13.41
CA TYR A 63 -8.84 -15.95 13.11
C TYR A 63 -8.99 -17.30 13.81
N ILE A 64 -7.99 -18.18 13.72
CA ILE A 64 -8.03 -19.51 14.35
C ILE A 64 -8.06 -19.37 15.88
N VAL A 65 -7.13 -18.61 16.45
CA VAL A 65 -7.02 -18.44 17.91
C VAL A 65 -8.32 -17.92 18.51
N LEU A 66 -8.94 -16.92 17.87
CA LEU A 66 -10.22 -16.38 18.33
C LEU A 66 -11.35 -17.38 18.26
N ASN A 67 -11.46 -18.17 17.19
CA ASN A 67 -12.57 -19.11 17.03
C ASN A 67 -12.42 -20.34 17.94
N GLU A 68 -11.20 -20.85 18.09
CA GLU A 68 -10.95 -22.08 18.84
C GLU A 68 -10.90 -21.85 20.35
N LEU A 69 -10.16 -20.84 20.84
CA LEU A 69 -10.01 -20.63 22.29
C LEU A 69 -11.25 -20.03 22.94
N ARG A 70 -12.19 -19.46 22.17
CA ARG A 70 -13.49 -19.02 22.70
C ARG A 70 -14.49 -20.17 22.83
N GLY A 71 -14.19 -21.31 22.21
CA GLY A 71 -14.98 -22.54 22.34
C GLY A 71 -14.58 -23.34 23.58
N ASP A 72 -15.27 -24.45 23.81
CA ASP A 72 -15.06 -25.37 24.92
C ASP A 72 -14.21 -26.60 24.54
N LEU A 73 -13.78 -26.69 23.28
CA LEU A 73 -13.01 -27.82 22.75
C LEU A 73 -11.50 -27.74 23.02
N LEU A 74 -10.95 -26.54 23.24
CA LEU A 74 -9.53 -26.33 23.55
C LEU A 74 -9.36 -25.64 24.91
N ASN A 75 -8.29 -25.99 25.61
CA ASN A 75 -7.86 -25.32 26.83
C ASN A 75 -6.44 -24.78 26.69
N TYR A 76 -6.15 -23.67 27.36
CA TYR A 76 -4.81 -23.13 27.42
C TYR A 76 -3.88 -24.03 28.25
N THR A 77 -2.58 -24.01 27.96
CA THR A 77 -1.57 -24.73 28.74
C THR A 77 -0.97 -23.83 29.83
N ASN A 78 -0.30 -24.41 30.83
CA ASN A 78 0.34 -23.64 31.90
C ASN A 78 1.39 -22.62 31.40
N ASN A 79 1.95 -22.84 30.20
CA ASN A 79 2.95 -21.97 29.58
C ASN A 79 2.31 -20.96 28.58
N ALA A 80 0.99 -20.91 28.49
CA ALA A 80 0.31 -20.01 27.55
C ALA A 80 0.49 -18.54 27.96
N ASP A 81 0.69 -17.70 26.95
CA ASP A 81 0.72 -16.25 27.11
C ASP A 81 -0.61 -15.73 27.68
N GLU A 82 -0.55 -14.65 28.45
CA GLU A 82 -1.70 -14.03 29.09
C GLU A 82 -2.80 -13.65 28.09
N ASN A 83 -2.43 -13.25 26.87
CA ASN A 83 -3.41 -12.93 25.82
C ASN A 83 -4.27 -14.14 25.44
N LEU A 84 -3.69 -15.35 25.40
CA LEU A 84 -4.43 -16.59 25.09
C LEU A 84 -5.32 -17.01 26.26
N ARG A 85 -4.83 -16.86 27.49
CA ARG A 85 -5.61 -17.14 28.72
C ARG A 85 -6.83 -16.24 28.82
N GLN A 86 -6.67 -14.96 28.51
CA GLN A 86 -7.78 -14.00 28.51
C GLN A 86 -8.88 -14.35 27.51
N ILE A 87 -8.51 -14.87 26.33
CA ILE A 87 -9.49 -15.29 25.32
C ILE A 87 -10.28 -16.50 25.83
N SER A 88 -9.59 -17.51 26.36
CA SER A 88 -10.20 -18.75 26.87
C SER A 88 -11.05 -18.54 28.13
N THR A 89 -10.65 -17.62 29.00
CA THR A 89 -11.42 -17.28 30.21
C THR A 89 -12.45 -16.17 29.98
N HIS A 90 -12.62 -15.71 28.74
CA HIS A 90 -13.51 -14.61 28.37
C HIS A 90 -13.26 -13.30 29.18
N SER A 91 -12.01 -13.05 29.57
CA SER A 91 -11.58 -11.90 30.39
C SER A 91 -10.69 -10.92 29.61
N VAL A 92 -10.97 -10.77 28.31
CA VAL A 92 -10.18 -9.95 27.37
C VAL A 92 -10.05 -8.50 27.82
N THR A 93 -8.82 -7.98 27.76
CA THR A 93 -8.50 -6.57 27.98
C THR A 93 -8.16 -5.85 26.67
N ALA A 94 -8.23 -4.52 26.66
CA ALA A 94 -8.00 -3.70 25.46
C ALA A 94 -6.57 -3.82 24.87
N GLY A 95 -5.60 -4.34 25.64
CA GLY A 95 -4.22 -4.53 25.18
C GLY A 95 -3.96 -5.86 24.46
N ASN A 96 -4.98 -6.72 24.31
CA ASN A 96 -4.78 -8.05 23.77
C ASN A 96 -4.56 -8.02 22.24
N LYS A 97 -3.43 -8.57 21.79
CA LYS A 97 -3.01 -8.51 20.39
C LYS A 97 -3.96 -9.23 19.43
N TYR A 98 -4.67 -10.27 19.90
CA TYR A 98 -5.56 -11.10 19.08
C TYR A 98 -6.94 -10.48 18.90
N VAL A 99 -7.35 -9.53 19.74
CA VAL A 99 -8.68 -8.90 19.64
C VAL A 99 -8.65 -7.56 18.92
N ASN A 100 -7.47 -7.13 18.46
CA ASN A 100 -7.32 -5.90 17.70
C ASN A 100 -8.04 -6.04 16.35
N PRO A 101 -9.07 -5.22 16.05
CA PRO A 101 -9.79 -5.31 14.78
C PRO A 101 -9.04 -4.66 13.62
N ARG A 102 -7.97 -3.89 13.89
CA ARG A 102 -7.24 -3.11 12.87
C ARG A 102 -6.77 -3.95 11.67
N PRO A 103 -6.18 -5.15 11.84
CA PRO A 103 -5.73 -5.96 10.71
C PRO A 103 -6.88 -6.38 9.78
N PHE A 104 -8.08 -6.64 10.33
CA PHE A 104 -9.26 -6.95 9.53
C PHE A 104 -9.72 -5.74 8.73
N TYR A 105 -9.76 -4.56 9.35
CA TYR A 105 -10.13 -3.33 8.65
C TYR A 105 -9.10 -2.92 7.59
N GLU A 106 -7.81 -3.14 7.83
CA GLU A 106 -6.76 -2.92 6.83
C GLU A 106 -7.02 -3.76 5.57
N LEU A 107 -7.36 -5.04 5.74
CA LEU A 107 -7.71 -5.90 4.61
C LEU A 107 -8.96 -5.38 3.88
N ILE A 108 -10.02 -5.02 4.61
CA ILE A 108 -11.26 -4.51 4.01
C ILE A 108 -10.99 -3.24 3.20
N VAL A 109 -10.17 -2.32 3.72
CA VAL A 109 -9.80 -1.09 3.02
C VAL A 109 -9.02 -1.41 1.75
N ASN A 110 -8.06 -2.33 1.79
CA ASN A 110 -7.33 -2.75 0.60
C ASN A 110 -8.25 -3.37 -0.47
N CYS A 111 -9.23 -4.19 -0.07
CA CYS A 111 -10.24 -4.71 -0.98
C CYS A 111 -11.08 -3.60 -1.61
N ASN A 112 -11.53 -2.63 -0.81
CA ASN A 112 -12.33 -1.51 -1.29
C ASN A 112 -11.55 -0.63 -2.28
N ASP A 113 -10.27 -0.37 -2.01
CA ASP A 113 -9.38 0.34 -2.92
C ASP A 113 -9.24 -0.39 -4.26
N ALA A 114 -8.97 -1.69 -4.24
CA ALA A 114 -8.86 -2.49 -5.45
C ALA A 114 -10.18 -2.48 -6.26
N LEU A 115 -11.33 -2.65 -5.59
CA LEU A 115 -12.63 -2.60 -6.26
C LEU A 115 -12.89 -1.24 -6.93
N ALA A 116 -12.58 -0.14 -6.25
CA ALA A 116 -12.73 1.20 -6.81
C ALA A 116 -11.83 1.41 -8.04
N ASN A 117 -10.58 0.95 -7.97
CA ASN A 117 -9.63 1.05 -9.07
C ASN A 117 -9.99 0.13 -10.25
N PHE A 118 -10.49 -1.07 -10.00
CA PHE A 118 -10.96 -1.98 -11.06
C PHE A 118 -12.16 -1.40 -11.82
N GLN A 119 -13.08 -0.72 -11.13
CA GLN A 119 -14.16 0.02 -11.80
C GLN A 119 -13.61 1.11 -12.72
N MET A 120 -12.60 1.87 -12.28
CA MET A 120 -11.95 2.88 -13.13
C MET A 120 -11.19 2.26 -14.31
N MET A 121 -10.53 1.13 -14.12
CA MET A 121 -9.86 0.40 -15.19
C MET A 121 -10.86 -0.07 -16.26
N LEU A 122 -12.01 -0.58 -15.84
CA LEU A 122 -13.08 -0.99 -16.74
C LEU A 122 -13.63 0.19 -17.54
N GLN A 123 -13.90 1.33 -16.88
CA GLN A 123 -14.36 2.55 -17.54
C GLN A 123 -13.34 3.09 -18.56
N LYS A 124 -12.05 2.92 -18.30
CA LYS A 124 -10.94 3.34 -19.17
C LYS A 124 -10.53 2.29 -20.20
N ASN A 125 -11.23 1.15 -20.26
CA ASN A 125 -10.93 0.05 -21.18
C ASN A 125 -9.47 -0.44 -21.05
N ARG A 126 -9.03 -0.62 -19.80
CA ARG A 126 -7.70 -1.12 -19.38
C ARG A 126 -7.74 -2.56 -18.85
N MET A 127 -8.86 -3.25 -19.03
CA MET A 127 -9.16 -4.60 -18.50
C MET A 127 -9.03 -5.68 -19.58
N ASN A 128 -8.34 -5.37 -20.67
CA ASN A 128 -8.36 -6.10 -21.94
C ASN A 128 -6.95 -6.44 -22.39
#